data_AF-H0YEK5-F1
#
_entry.id   AF-H0YEK5-F1
#
_cell.length_a   1.000
_cell.length_b   1.000
_cell.length_c   1.000
_cell.angle_alpha   90.00
_cell.angle_beta   90.00
_cell.angle_gamma   90.00
#
_symmetry.space_group_name_H-M   'P 1'
#
loop_
_entity.id
_entity.type
_entity.pdbx_description
1 polymer ?
#
loop_
_entity_poly.entity_id
_entity_poly.type
_entity_poly.pdbx_seq_one_letter_code
_entity_poly.pdbx_strand_id
1 'polypeptide(L)'
;EICVGILGNMACFQEICVSISSDKNLGQVLLHCLYDSDPPTLLETSRLLLTCLSQAEVASVWVERIQEHPAIYDSICFIMSSSTNVDLLVKVGEVVDKLFDLDEKLMLEWVRNGAAQPLDQPQEESEEQPVFRLVPCILEAAKQVRSENPEWLDVYMHILQLLTTVDDGIQAIVHCPDTGKDIWNLLFDLVCHEFCQSDDPPIILQEQKTVLASVFSVLSAIYASQTEQEYLKIEKGDGGSGSKGRPVEQTEVFLCISKPSSFL
;
A
#
# COMPACT_ATOMS: atom_id res chain seq x y z
N GLU A 1 6.91 -20.96 -12.42
CA GLU A 1 5.53 -21.23 -11.98
C GLU A 1 5.34 -22.57 -11.25
N ILE A 2 5.15 -23.71 -11.92
CA ILE A 2 4.66 -24.98 -11.31
C ILE A 2 5.45 -25.41 -10.06
N CYS A 3 6.79 -25.38 -10.11
CA CYS A 3 7.61 -25.76 -8.97
C CYS A 3 7.38 -24.86 -7.75
N VAL A 4 7.24 -23.55 -7.97
CA VAL A 4 6.97 -22.58 -6.91
C VAL A 4 5.56 -22.81 -6.34
N GLY A 5 4.57 -23.11 -7.20
CA GLY A 5 3.22 -23.41 -6.73
C GLY A 5 3.13 -24.67 -5.87
N ILE A 6 3.88 -25.73 -6.23
CA ILE A 6 4.00 -26.93 -5.39
C ILE A 6 4.65 -26.58 -4.04
N LEU A 7 5.74 -25.82 -4.04
CA LEU A 7 6.39 -25.35 -2.81
C LEU A 7 5.44 -24.52 -1.95
N GLY A 8 4.68 -23.59 -2.54
CA GLY A 8 3.66 -22.78 -1.85
C GLY A 8 2.63 -23.64 -1.14
N ASN A 9 2.14 -24.69 -1.80
CA ASN A 9 1.18 -25.62 -1.19
C ASN A 9 1.80 -26.46 -0.07
N MET A 10 3.06 -26.87 -0.22
CA MET A 10 3.77 -27.62 0.80
C MET A 10 4.13 -26.73 2.00
N ALA A 11 4.43 -25.44 1.79
CA ALA A 11 4.74 -24.49 2.84
C ALA A 11 3.56 -24.23 3.79
N CYS A 12 2.32 -24.62 3.43
CA CYS A 12 1.20 -24.63 4.38
C CYS A 12 1.42 -25.59 5.57
N PHE A 13 2.33 -26.56 5.44
CA PHE A 13 2.77 -27.40 6.56
C PHE A 13 3.97 -26.77 7.24
N GLN A 14 3.85 -26.52 8.54
CA GLN A 14 4.83 -25.77 9.32
C GLN A 14 6.26 -26.33 9.21
N GLU A 15 6.43 -27.66 9.33
CA GLU A 15 7.74 -28.31 9.21
C GLU A 15 8.41 -28.05 7.86
N ILE A 16 7.62 -28.06 6.78
CA ILE A 16 8.13 -27.81 5.43
C ILE A 16 8.46 -26.33 5.26
N CYS A 17 7.63 -25.44 5.79
CA CYS A 17 7.90 -24.01 5.76
C CYS A 17 9.20 -23.65 6.49
N VAL A 18 9.43 -24.25 7.66
CA VAL A 18 10.70 -24.13 8.41
C VAL A 18 11.86 -24.67 7.58
N SER A 19 11.69 -25.82 6.92
CA SER A 19 12.72 -26.40 6.06
C SER A 19 13.09 -25.48 4.89
N ILE A 20 12.09 -24.99 4.15
CA ILE A 20 12.26 -24.03 3.05
C ILE A 20 12.96 -22.76 3.56
N SER A 21 12.48 -22.22 4.68
CA SER A 21 12.99 -20.98 5.26
C SER A 21 14.40 -21.11 5.83
N SER A 22 14.84 -22.32 6.20
CA SER A 22 16.20 -22.57 6.71
C SER A 22 17.22 -22.69 5.58
N ASP A 23 16.79 -23.03 4.35
CA ASP A 23 17.66 -23.12 3.19
C ASP A 23 17.90 -21.73 2.57
N LYS A 24 19.10 -21.19 2.79
CA LYS A 24 19.50 -19.87 2.26
C LYS A 24 19.55 -19.83 0.73
N ASN A 25 20.00 -20.89 0.08
CA ASN A 25 20.13 -20.91 -1.38
C ASN A 25 18.74 -20.94 -2.01
N LEU A 26 17.85 -21.78 -1.47
CA LEU A 26 16.46 -21.81 -1.93
C LEU A 26 15.76 -20.47 -1.68
N GLY A 27 15.93 -19.89 -0.49
CA GLY A 27 15.39 -18.57 -0.18
C GLY A 27 15.84 -17.49 -1.17
N GLN A 28 17.12 -17.47 -1.54
CA GLN A 28 17.65 -16.53 -2.54
C GLN A 28 17.07 -16.76 -3.94
N VAL A 29 16.95 -18.03 -4.37
CA VAL A 29 16.32 -18.37 -5.66
C VAL A 29 14.87 -17.92 -5.69
N LEU A 30 14.12 -18.12 -4.61
CA LEU A 30 12.72 -17.69 -4.50
C LEU A 30 12.57 -16.17 -4.57
N LEU A 31 13.45 -15.42 -3.90
CA LEU A 31 13.46 -13.96 -4.03
C LEU A 31 13.85 -13.50 -5.43
N HIS A 32 14.73 -14.25 -6.11
CA HIS A 32 15.08 -13.96 -7.50
C HIS A 32 13.91 -14.15 -8.47
N CYS A 33 12.97 -15.06 -8.16
CA CYS A 33 11.75 -15.23 -8.95
C CYS A 33 10.87 -13.97 -8.95
N LEU A 34 11.01 -13.05 -7.99
CA LEU A 34 10.31 -11.76 -8.02
C LEU A 34 10.79 -10.84 -9.15
N TYR A 35 11.93 -11.11 -9.79
CA TYR A 35 12.42 -10.35 -10.95
C TYR A 35 11.98 -10.96 -12.29
N ASP A 36 11.21 -12.05 -12.26
CA ASP A 36 10.70 -12.67 -13.48
C ASP A 36 9.66 -11.75 -14.16
N SER A 37 9.56 -11.84 -15.48
CA SER A 37 8.54 -11.12 -16.25
C SER A 37 7.21 -11.87 -16.35
N ASP A 38 7.19 -13.16 -16.00
CA ASP A 38 6.04 -14.05 -16.12
C ASP A 38 5.05 -13.88 -14.94
N PRO A 39 3.83 -13.35 -15.16
CA PRO A 39 2.88 -13.10 -14.08
C PRO A 39 2.49 -14.33 -13.25
N PRO A 40 2.26 -15.53 -13.84
CA PRO A 40 2.03 -16.75 -13.07
C PRO A 40 3.18 -17.10 -12.11
N THR A 41 4.43 -16.94 -12.55
CA THR A 41 5.60 -17.16 -11.68
C THR A 41 5.66 -16.15 -10.53
N LEU A 42 5.42 -14.86 -10.81
CA LEU A 42 5.34 -13.83 -9.79
C LEU A 42 4.22 -14.06 -8.78
N LEU A 43 3.05 -14.51 -9.26
CA LEU A 43 1.88 -14.79 -8.43
C LEU A 43 2.16 -15.94 -7.46
N GLU A 44 2.66 -17.07 -7.95
CA GLU A 44 2.99 -18.22 -7.11
C GLU A 44 4.14 -17.91 -6.13
N THR A 45 5.11 -17.10 -6.55
CA THR A 45 6.20 -16.63 -5.67
C THR A 45 5.65 -15.76 -4.55
N SER A 46 4.78 -14.81 -4.86
CA SER A 46 4.12 -13.95 -3.88
C SER A 46 3.25 -14.74 -2.91
N ARG A 47 2.53 -15.76 -3.40
CA ARG A 47 1.73 -16.65 -2.55
C ARG A 47 2.59 -17.49 -1.59
N LEU A 48 3.71 -18.03 -2.06
CA LEU A 48 4.65 -18.74 -1.20
C LEU A 48 5.25 -17.80 -0.15
N LEU A 49 5.70 -16.60 -0.54
CA LEU A 49 6.24 -15.61 0.39
C LEU A 49 5.22 -15.22 1.46
N LEU A 50 3.97 -14.94 1.08
CA LEU A 50 2.90 -14.63 2.02
C LEU A 50 2.66 -15.78 3.01
N THR A 51 2.68 -17.03 2.51
CA THR A 51 2.54 -18.23 3.36
C THR A 51 3.66 -18.32 4.39
N CYS A 52 4.89 -17.99 3.99
CA CYS A 52 6.04 -17.95 4.89
C CYS A 52 5.97 -16.78 5.88
N LEU A 53 5.65 -15.57 5.43
CA LEU A 53 5.50 -14.38 6.28
C LEU A 53 4.36 -14.53 7.31
N SER A 54 3.37 -15.36 7.00
CA SER A 54 2.25 -15.64 7.91
C SER A 54 2.60 -16.65 9.01
N GLN A 55 3.78 -17.26 8.99
CA GLN A 55 4.23 -18.22 10.01
C GLN A 55 5.22 -17.57 10.98
N ALA A 56 4.80 -17.46 12.25
CA ALA A 56 5.54 -16.74 13.28
C ALA A 56 6.98 -17.23 13.48
N GLU A 57 7.26 -18.53 13.27
CA GLU A 57 8.59 -19.11 13.46
C GLU A 57 9.60 -18.71 12.38
N VAL A 58 9.12 -18.31 11.19
CA VAL A 58 9.99 -18.03 10.03
C VAL A 58 9.80 -16.65 9.43
N ALA A 59 8.76 -15.91 9.83
CA ALA A 59 8.44 -14.59 9.30
C ALA A 59 9.65 -13.64 9.36
N SER A 60 10.33 -13.59 10.52
CA SER A 60 11.51 -12.73 10.69
C SER A 60 12.65 -13.08 9.72
N VAL A 61 12.83 -14.36 9.40
CA VAL A 61 13.86 -14.81 8.46
C VAL A 61 13.58 -14.28 7.06
N TRP A 62 12.31 -14.20 6.65
CA TRP A 62 11.94 -13.67 5.34
C TRP A 62 12.00 -12.14 5.29
N VAL A 63 11.60 -11.46 6.37
CA VAL A 63 11.79 -10.00 6.51
C VAL A 63 13.27 -9.64 6.39
N GLU A 64 14.15 -10.32 7.13
CA GLU A 64 15.61 -10.12 7.08
C GLU A 64 16.16 -10.33 5.67
N ARG A 65 15.75 -11.41 4.99
CA ARG A 65 16.19 -11.65 3.61
C ARG A 65 15.72 -10.58 2.64
N ILE A 66 14.52 -10.06 2.80
CA ILE A 66 14.00 -8.98 1.94
C ILE A 66 14.80 -7.70 2.18
N GLN A 67 15.12 -7.38 3.44
CA GLN A 67 16.01 -6.26 3.79
C GLN A 67 17.41 -6.41 3.15
N GLU A 68 17.94 -7.64 3.10
CA GLU A 68 19.25 -7.92 2.46
C GLU A 68 19.23 -7.79 0.92
N HIS A 69 18.05 -7.68 0.29
CA HIS A 69 17.90 -7.60 -1.17
C HIS A 69 17.09 -6.35 -1.58
N PRO A 70 17.68 -5.14 -1.55
CA PRO A 70 16.97 -3.89 -1.81
C PRO A 70 16.25 -3.82 -3.16
N ALA A 71 16.76 -4.50 -4.19
CA ALA A 71 16.13 -4.55 -5.52
C ALA A 71 14.70 -5.15 -5.51
N ILE A 72 14.32 -5.89 -4.46
CA ILE A 72 12.94 -6.36 -4.27
C ILE A 72 11.95 -5.20 -4.20
N TYR A 73 12.36 -4.07 -3.59
CA TYR A 73 11.56 -2.85 -3.55
C TYR A 73 11.15 -2.40 -4.96
N ASP A 74 12.13 -2.30 -5.85
CA ASP A 74 11.91 -1.86 -7.23
C ASP A 74 11.00 -2.84 -7.97
N SER A 75 11.20 -4.15 -7.76
CA SER A 75 10.36 -5.16 -8.42
C SER A 75 8.90 -5.12 -7.95
N ILE A 76 8.68 -5.03 -6.63
CA ILE A 76 7.33 -4.92 -6.05
C ILE A 76 6.64 -3.63 -6.52
N CYS A 77 7.36 -2.51 -6.52
CA CYS A 77 6.83 -1.25 -7.00
C CYS A 77 6.52 -1.27 -8.51
N PHE A 78 7.39 -1.91 -9.31
CA PHE A 78 7.16 -2.12 -10.73
C PHE A 78 5.87 -2.92 -10.97
N ILE A 79 5.68 -4.03 -10.24
CA ILE A 79 4.48 -4.88 -10.36
C ILE A 79 3.23 -4.07 -10.01
N MET A 80 3.24 -3.36 -8.88
CA MET A 80 2.11 -2.53 -8.45
C MET A 80 1.78 -1.40 -9.45
N SER A 81 2.80 -0.83 -10.10
CA SER A 81 2.60 0.29 -11.04
C SER A 81 2.21 -0.15 -12.45
N SER A 82 2.55 -1.38 -12.86
CA SER A 82 2.56 -1.76 -14.28
C SER A 82 1.72 -2.99 -14.61
N SER A 83 1.35 -3.81 -13.62
CA SER A 83 0.59 -5.03 -13.85
C SER A 83 -0.89 -4.73 -14.09
N THR A 84 -1.46 -5.34 -15.14
CA THR A 84 -2.91 -5.41 -15.33
C THR A 84 -3.52 -6.71 -14.80
N ASN A 85 -2.69 -7.62 -14.27
CA ASN A 85 -3.15 -8.85 -13.64
C ASN A 85 -3.56 -8.54 -12.20
N VAL A 86 -4.87 -8.49 -11.95
CA VAL A 86 -5.44 -8.12 -10.65
C VAL A 86 -5.13 -9.14 -9.57
N ASP A 87 -5.17 -10.44 -9.87
CA ASP A 87 -4.83 -11.47 -8.89
C ASP A 87 -3.39 -11.31 -8.38
N LEU A 88 -2.47 -10.98 -9.30
CA LEU A 88 -1.08 -10.64 -8.95
C LEU A 88 -1.00 -9.37 -8.10
N LEU A 89 -1.72 -8.31 -8.48
CA LEU A 89 -1.76 -7.08 -7.69
C LEU A 89 -2.27 -7.33 -6.28
N VAL A 90 -3.36 -8.09 -6.11
CA VAL A 90 -3.87 -8.43 -4.78
C VAL A 90 -2.83 -9.22 -3.99
N LYS A 91 -2.20 -10.23 -4.61
CA LYS A 91 -1.22 -11.07 -3.91
C LYS A 91 0.04 -10.31 -3.52
N VAL A 92 0.54 -9.42 -4.37
CA VAL A 92 1.68 -8.54 -4.04
C VAL A 92 1.27 -7.54 -2.97
N GLY A 93 0.07 -6.97 -3.06
CA GLY A 93 -0.49 -6.12 -2.00
C GLY A 93 -0.50 -6.82 -0.66
N GLU A 94 -0.96 -8.07 -0.56
CA GLU A 94 -0.98 -8.84 0.69
C GLU A 94 0.43 -9.09 1.24
N VAL A 95 1.43 -9.30 0.37
CA VAL A 95 2.83 -9.41 0.79
C VAL A 95 3.31 -8.08 1.39
N VAL A 96 3.06 -6.95 0.73
CA VAL A 96 3.46 -5.62 1.22
C VAL A 96 2.76 -5.30 2.54
N ASP A 97 1.45 -5.50 2.60
CA ASP A 97 0.64 -5.33 3.80
C ASP A 97 1.22 -6.13 4.96
N LYS A 98 1.52 -7.41 4.72
CA LYS A 98 2.06 -8.28 5.77
C LYS A 98 3.46 -7.86 6.20
N LEU A 99 4.32 -7.42 5.28
CA LEU A 99 5.64 -6.92 5.61
C LEU A 99 5.58 -5.68 6.49
N PHE A 100 4.66 -4.76 6.18
CA PHE A 100 4.47 -3.52 6.91
C PHE A 100 3.87 -3.75 8.31
N ASP A 101 2.98 -4.73 8.44
CA ASP A 101 2.45 -5.21 9.73
C ASP A 101 3.54 -5.86 10.60
N LEU A 102 4.51 -6.54 9.99
CA LEU A 102 5.58 -7.26 10.70
C LEU A 102 6.78 -6.36 11.08
N ASP A 103 7.16 -5.40 10.24
CA ASP A 103 8.38 -4.62 10.41
C ASP A 103 8.21 -3.14 9.99
N GLU A 104 8.00 -2.28 10.98
CA GLU A 104 7.91 -0.83 10.80
C GLU A 104 9.20 -0.21 10.22
N LYS A 105 10.38 -0.79 10.50
CA LYS A 105 11.65 -0.25 9.99
C LYS A 105 11.77 -0.48 8.49
N LEU A 106 11.37 -1.66 8.02
CA LEU A 106 11.29 -1.98 6.59
C LEU A 106 10.32 -1.03 5.89
N MET A 107 9.15 -0.76 6.49
CA MET A 107 8.20 0.21 5.98
C MET A 107 8.83 1.60 5.82
N LEU A 108 9.49 2.10 6.87
CA LEU A 108 10.18 3.40 6.85
C LEU A 108 11.30 3.45 5.79
N GLU A 109 12.06 2.36 5.64
CA GLU A 109 13.09 2.25 4.61
C GLU A 109 12.49 2.37 3.21
N TRP A 110 11.40 1.65 2.93
CA TRP A 110 10.73 1.68 1.63
C TRP A 110 10.09 3.04 1.32
N VAL A 111 9.55 3.70 2.33
CA VAL A 111 9.05 5.07 2.23
C VAL A 111 10.19 6.05 1.88
N ARG A 112 11.34 5.92 2.55
CA ARG A 112 12.50 6.80 2.35
C ARG A 112 13.23 6.54 1.04
N ASN A 113 13.30 5.30 0.57
CA ASN A 113 13.95 4.95 -0.69
C ASN A 113 13.33 5.69 -1.88
N GLY A 114 12.01 5.89 -1.88
CA GLY A 114 11.32 6.70 -2.89
C GLY A 114 11.52 8.22 -2.75
N ALA A 115 12.02 8.69 -1.61
CA ALA A 115 12.24 10.11 -1.32
C ALA A 115 13.69 10.60 -1.58
N ALA A 116 14.64 9.68 -1.77
CA ALA A 116 16.07 9.96 -1.69
C ALA A 116 16.74 10.57 -2.95
N GLN A 117 16.00 11.00 -3.97
CA GLN A 117 16.59 11.63 -5.17
C GLN A 117 16.23 13.12 -5.27
N PRO A 118 17.19 14.05 -5.05
CA PRO A 118 17.01 15.46 -5.37
C PRO A 118 17.03 15.68 -6.88
N LEU A 119 16.17 16.58 -7.35
CA LEU A 119 15.90 16.96 -8.75
C LEU A 119 17.12 17.49 -9.57
N ASP A 120 18.34 17.45 -9.05
CA ASP A 120 19.48 18.25 -9.53
C ASP A 120 20.78 17.47 -9.84
N GLN A 121 20.71 16.21 -10.30
CA GLN A 121 21.90 15.54 -10.88
C GLN A 121 21.76 15.40 -12.40
N PRO A 122 22.76 15.83 -13.19
CA PRO A 122 22.76 15.64 -14.64
C PRO A 122 22.82 14.13 -14.94
N GLN A 123 21.80 13.61 -15.63
CA GLN A 123 21.82 12.26 -16.19
C GLN A 123 22.97 12.14 -17.18
N GLU A 124 24.01 11.40 -16.80
CA GLU A 124 24.88 10.74 -17.77
C GLU A 124 24.19 9.44 -18.22
N GLU A 125 24.29 9.16 -19.52
CA GLU A 125 23.64 8.12 -20.33
C GLU A 125 23.76 6.69 -19.76
N SER A 126 23.01 6.38 -18.71
CA SER A 126 22.79 5.02 -18.22
C SER A 126 21.29 4.75 -18.27
N GLU A 127 20.90 3.60 -18.84
CA GLU A 127 19.52 3.16 -19.04
C GLU A 127 18.60 3.61 -17.89
N GLU A 128 17.63 4.49 -18.19
CA GLU A 128 16.75 5.12 -17.20
C GLU A 128 15.94 4.04 -16.46
N GLN A 129 16.46 3.56 -15.33
CA GLN A 129 15.68 2.72 -14.43
C GLN A 129 14.54 3.59 -13.86
N PRO A 130 13.28 3.14 -13.96
CA PRO A 130 12.16 3.91 -13.46
C PRO A 130 12.32 4.11 -11.95
N VAL A 131 12.32 5.38 -11.52
CA VAL A 131 12.36 5.73 -10.09
C VAL A 131 10.97 5.53 -9.52
N PHE A 132 10.77 4.41 -8.84
CA PHE A 132 9.50 4.14 -8.18
C PHE A 132 9.40 4.89 -6.86
N ARG A 133 8.20 5.43 -6.61
CA ARG A 133 7.81 5.92 -5.30
C ARG A 133 6.68 5.05 -4.79
N LEU A 134 6.86 4.51 -3.59
CA LEU A 134 5.94 3.55 -2.97
C LEU A 134 4.48 4.01 -3.03
N VAL A 135 4.18 5.24 -2.59
CA VAL A 135 2.80 5.74 -2.48
C VAL A 135 2.09 5.82 -3.85
N PRO A 136 2.69 6.41 -4.91
CA PRO A 136 2.15 6.31 -6.27
C PRO A 136 1.93 4.88 -6.77
N CYS A 137 2.83 3.94 -6.45
CA CYS A 137 2.68 2.54 -6.86
C CYS A 137 1.45 1.89 -6.20
N ILE A 138 1.28 2.10 -4.89
CA ILE A 138 0.12 1.65 -4.12
C ILE A 138 -1.17 2.24 -4.70
N LEU A 139 -1.17 3.54 -5.01
CA LEU A 139 -2.32 4.23 -5.57
C LEU A 139 -2.71 3.67 -6.94
N GLU A 140 -1.74 3.40 -7.82
CA GLU A 140 -2.01 2.86 -9.15
C GLU A 140 -2.58 1.44 -9.07
N ALA A 141 -1.97 0.58 -8.24
CA ALA A 141 -2.48 -0.76 -7.99
C ALA A 141 -3.90 -0.72 -7.42
N ALA A 142 -4.18 0.17 -6.46
CA ALA A 142 -5.52 0.34 -5.90
C ALA A 142 -6.54 0.77 -6.98
N LYS A 143 -6.19 1.70 -7.88
CA LYS A 143 -7.07 2.07 -9.00
C LYS A 143 -7.36 0.89 -9.92
N GLN A 144 -6.34 0.09 -10.23
CA GLN A 144 -6.50 -1.09 -11.08
C GLN A 144 -7.39 -2.15 -10.41
N VAL A 145 -7.17 -2.44 -9.12
CA VAL A 145 -7.99 -3.40 -8.36
C VAL A 145 -9.44 -2.92 -8.24
N ARG A 146 -9.65 -1.63 -7.93
CA ARG A 146 -10.98 -0.99 -7.84
C ARG A 146 -11.80 -1.22 -9.10
N SER A 147 -11.19 -1.11 -10.27
CA SER A 147 -11.89 -1.22 -11.55
C SER A 147 -12.47 -2.60 -11.85
N GLU A 148 -11.96 -3.64 -11.17
CA GLU A 148 -12.29 -5.05 -11.43
C GLU A 148 -13.04 -5.70 -10.26
N ASN A 149 -12.54 -5.54 -9.02
CA ASN A 149 -13.22 -6.04 -7.83
C ASN A 149 -12.95 -5.15 -6.59
N PRO A 150 -13.91 -4.29 -6.19
CA PRO A 150 -13.79 -3.43 -5.02
C PRO A 150 -13.59 -4.15 -3.68
N GLU A 151 -14.04 -5.41 -3.55
CA GLU A 151 -13.85 -6.19 -2.31
C GLU A 151 -12.37 -6.43 -1.99
N TRP A 152 -11.51 -6.43 -3.01
CA TRP A 152 -10.08 -6.67 -2.87
C TRP A 152 -9.28 -5.40 -2.55
N LEU A 153 -9.96 -4.24 -2.43
CA LEU A 153 -9.31 -2.99 -2.05
C LEU A 153 -8.88 -2.96 -0.58
N ASP A 154 -9.47 -3.80 0.27
CA ASP A 154 -9.19 -3.85 1.70
C ASP A 154 -7.68 -3.89 1.99
N VAL A 155 -6.93 -4.69 1.22
CA VAL A 155 -5.47 -4.80 1.35
C VAL A 155 -4.75 -3.47 1.09
N TYR A 156 -5.12 -2.74 0.04
CA TYR A 156 -4.49 -1.47 -0.30
C TYR A 156 -4.90 -0.35 0.66
N MET A 157 -6.14 -0.39 1.16
CA MET A 157 -6.60 0.56 2.17
C MET A 157 -5.90 0.33 3.50
N HIS A 158 -5.64 -0.93 3.87
CA HIS A 158 -4.89 -1.27 5.06
C HIS A 158 -3.41 -0.87 4.95
N ILE A 159 -2.75 -1.07 3.79
CA ILE A 159 -1.40 -0.55 3.54
C ILE A 159 -1.35 0.98 3.73
N LEU A 160 -2.28 1.72 3.12
CA LEU A 160 -2.36 3.17 3.30
C LEU A 160 -2.59 3.55 4.76
N GLN A 161 -3.45 2.82 5.47
CA GLN A 161 -3.67 3.03 6.91
C GLN A 161 -2.38 2.82 7.70
N LEU A 162 -1.63 1.75 7.47
CA LEU A 162 -0.34 1.49 8.12
C LEU A 162 0.63 2.65 7.89
N LEU A 163 0.73 3.16 6.66
CA LEU A 163 1.57 4.33 6.36
C LEU A 163 1.17 5.58 7.17
N THR A 164 -0.12 5.76 7.47
CA THR A 164 -0.56 6.90 8.29
C THR A 164 -0.21 6.77 9.78
N THR A 165 0.24 5.61 10.24
CA THR A 165 0.61 5.39 11.65
C THR A 165 2.01 5.90 12.00
N VAL A 166 2.82 6.24 10.99
CA VAL A 166 4.19 6.73 11.16
C VAL A 166 4.39 8.08 10.46
N ASP A 167 5.18 8.96 11.07
CA ASP A 167 5.37 10.35 10.59
C ASP A 167 5.88 10.41 9.15
N ASP A 168 6.93 9.65 8.82
CA ASP A 168 7.49 9.63 7.46
C ASP A 168 6.48 9.08 6.43
N GLY A 169 5.63 8.14 6.84
CA GLY A 169 4.61 7.53 5.99
C GLY A 169 3.47 8.50 5.66
N ILE A 170 2.93 9.21 6.67
CA ILE A 170 1.94 10.26 6.40
C ILE A 170 2.57 11.39 5.58
N GLN A 171 3.82 11.77 5.85
CA GLN A 171 4.51 12.77 5.02
C GLN A 171 4.68 12.29 3.58
N ALA A 172 4.99 11.02 3.33
CA ALA A 172 5.07 10.50 1.96
C ALA A 172 3.74 10.57 1.20
N ILE A 173 2.61 10.55 1.92
CA ILE A 173 1.27 10.75 1.35
C ILE A 173 1.00 12.24 1.08
N VAL A 174 1.23 13.13 2.06
CA VAL A 174 0.77 14.53 1.98
C VAL A 174 1.79 15.50 1.38
N HIS A 175 3.08 15.14 1.34
CA HIS A 175 4.14 16.06 0.89
C HIS A 175 4.09 16.35 -0.61
N CYS A 176 3.62 15.39 -1.42
CA CYS A 176 3.36 15.58 -2.83
C CYS A 176 1.89 16.00 -3.03
N PRO A 177 1.60 17.25 -3.42
CA PRO A 177 0.23 17.75 -3.50
C PRO A 177 -0.65 16.93 -4.43
N ASP A 178 -0.11 16.47 -5.56
CA ASP A 178 -0.84 15.68 -6.54
C ASP A 178 -1.18 14.29 -5.98
N THR A 179 -0.21 13.60 -5.35
CA THR A 179 -0.42 12.28 -4.77
C THR A 179 -1.41 12.30 -3.60
N GLY A 180 -1.28 13.27 -2.69
CA GLY A 180 -2.20 13.40 -1.56
C GLY A 180 -3.63 13.71 -2.00
N LYS A 181 -3.79 14.57 -3.02
CA LYS A 181 -5.08 14.87 -3.62
C LYS A 181 -5.67 13.67 -4.35
N ASP A 182 -4.87 12.90 -5.08
CA ASP A 182 -5.36 11.72 -5.80
C ASP A 182 -5.81 10.61 -4.86
N ILE A 183 -5.07 10.38 -3.76
CA ILE A 183 -5.51 9.48 -2.69
C ILE A 183 -6.80 9.99 -2.07
N TRP A 184 -6.88 11.29 -1.73
CA TRP A 184 -8.11 11.87 -1.20
C TRP A 184 -9.30 11.63 -2.13
N ASN A 185 -9.16 11.91 -3.43
CA ASN A 185 -10.23 11.72 -4.41
C ASN A 185 -10.63 10.24 -4.53
N LEU A 186 -9.66 9.32 -4.58
CA LEU A 186 -9.93 7.88 -4.59
C LEU A 186 -10.78 7.47 -3.38
N LEU A 187 -10.33 7.83 -2.17
CA LEU A 187 -11.01 7.48 -0.93
C LEU A 187 -12.38 8.13 -0.80
N PHE A 188 -12.51 9.39 -1.22
CA PHE A 188 -13.77 10.11 -1.26
C PHE A 188 -14.77 9.41 -2.18
N ASP A 189 -14.35 9.08 -3.40
CA ASP A 189 -15.20 8.38 -4.37
C ASP A 189 -15.64 7.01 -3.84
N LEU A 190 -14.75 6.27 -3.17
CA LEU A 190 -15.10 4.98 -2.56
C LEU A 190 -16.22 5.14 -1.52
N VAL A 191 -16.11 6.11 -0.61
CA VAL A 191 -17.12 6.33 0.43
C VAL A 191 -18.43 6.89 -0.12
N CYS A 192 -18.36 7.77 -1.13
CA CYS A 192 -19.54 8.48 -1.64
C CYS A 192 -20.29 7.70 -2.72
N HIS A 193 -19.61 6.87 -3.50
CA HIS A 193 -20.16 6.29 -4.72
C HIS A 193 -20.13 4.77 -4.76
N GLU A 194 -19.34 4.10 -3.91
CA GLU A 194 -19.19 2.63 -3.97
C GLU A 194 -19.64 1.95 -2.68
N PHE A 195 -19.23 2.46 -1.53
CA PHE A 195 -19.59 1.93 -0.23
C PHE A 195 -20.75 2.71 0.41
N CYS A 196 -21.43 2.11 1.38
CA CYS A 196 -22.47 2.76 2.18
C CYS A 196 -23.63 3.39 1.37
N GLN A 197 -24.10 2.72 0.31
CA GLN A 197 -25.22 3.22 -0.49
C GLN A 197 -26.51 3.22 0.32
N SER A 198 -27.42 4.16 0.04
CA SER A 198 -28.66 4.32 0.83
C SER A 198 -29.55 3.08 0.83
N ASP A 199 -29.38 2.25 -0.20
CA ASP A 199 -30.21 1.08 -0.46
C ASP A 199 -29.50 -0.23 -0.03
N ASP A 200 -28.28 -0.13 0.51
CA ASP A 200 -27.50 -1.29 0.94
C ASP A 200 -28.13 -1.96 2.17
N PRO A 201 -28.32 -3.29 2.13
CA PRO A 201 -28.70 -4.06 3.32
C PRO A 201 -27.66 -3.90 4.44
N PRO A 202 -28.05 -3.96 5.73
CA PRO A 202 -27.11 -3.86 6.85
C PRO A 202 -25.94 -4.86 6.81
N ILE A 203 -26.15 -6.03 6.18
CA ILE A 203 -25.09 -7.04 6.03
C ILE A 203 -23.95 -6.58 5.10
N ILE A 204 -24.26 -5.79 4.07
CA ILE A 204 -23.25 -5.24 3.15
C ILE A 204 -22.34 -4.27 3.89
N LEU A 205 -22.92 -3.40 4.73
CA LEU A 205 -22.14 -2.51 5.59
C LEU A 205 -21.24 -3.28 6.57
N GLN A 206 -21.72 -4.42 7.09
CA GLN A 206 -20.95 -5.27 7.98
C GLN A 206 -19.77 -5.93 7.25
N GLU A 207 -19.97 -6.38 6.00
CA GLU A 207 -18.92 -6.96 5.15
C GLU A 207 -17.87 -5.91 4.77
N GLN A 208 -18.27 -4.65 4.56
CA GLN A 208 -17.38 -3.53 4.20
C GLN A 208 -16.72 -2.84 5.41
N LYS A 209 -16.95 -3.34 6.63
CA LYS A 209 -16.53 -2.63 7.85
C LYS A 209 -15.02 -2.40 7.93
N THR A 210 -14.21 -3.38 7.54
CA THR A 210 -12.73 -3.28 7.63
C THR A 210 -12.20 -2.24 6.65
N VAL A 211 -12.61 -2.33 5.38
CA VAL A 211 -12.17 -1.39 4.35
C VAL A 211 -12.63 0.03 4.67
N LEU A 212 -13.86 0.22 5.16
CA LEU A 212 -14.34 1.53 5.60
C LEU A 212 -13.55 2.09 6.78
N ALA A 213 -13.20 1.26 7.76
CA ALA A 213 -12.39 1.68 8.90
C ALA A 213 -11.01 2.17 8.43
N SER A 214 -10.36 1.45 7.52
CA SER A 214 -9.09 1.87 6.93
C SER A 214 -9.22 3.17 6.13
N VAL A 215 -10.24 3.27 5.26
CA VAL A 215 -10.51 4.48 4.47
C VAL A 215 -10.71 5.71 5.36
N PHE A 216 -11.55 5.61 6.39
CA PHE A 216 -11.79 6.73 7.31
C PHE A 216 -10.55 7.07 8.14
N SER A 217 -9.76 6.08 8.55
CA SER A 217 -8.49 6.31 9.24
C SER A 217 -7.53 7.13 8.37
N VAL A 218 -7.40 6.78 7.10
CA VAL A 218 -6.51 7.49 6.16
C VAL A 218 -7.01 8.91 5.88
N LEU A 219 -8.31 9.08 5.58
CA LEU A 219 -8.92 10.40 5.37
C LEU A 219 -8.73 11.31 6.59
N SER A 220 -8.93 10.78 7.80
CA SER A 220 -8.75 11.51 9.04
C SER A 220 -7.29 11.94 9.24
N ALA A 221 -6.33 11.05 8.97
CA ALA A 221 -4.91 11.35 9.11
C ALA A 221 -4.44 12.40 8.08
N ILE A 222 -4.87 12.29 6.82
CA ILE A 222 -4.58 13.30 5.78
C ILE A 222 -5.12 14.67 6.19
N TYR A 223 -6.38 14.72 6.66
CA TYR A 223 -7.00 15.98 7.09
C TYR A 223 -6.27 16.61 8.28
N ALA A 224 -5.92 15.81 9.28
CA ALA A 224 -5.18 16.29 10.45
C ALA A 224 -3.81 16.85 10.06
N SER A 225 -3.06 16.13 9.21
CA SER A 225 -1.74 16.56 8.75
C SER A 225 -1.78 17.84 7.91
N GLN A 226 -2.76 17.98 7.01
CA GLN A 226 -2.96 19.22 6.24
C GLN A 226 -3.27 20.41 7.14
N THR A 227 -4.14 20.20 8.14
CA THR A 227 -4.50 21.23 9.12
C THR A 227 -3.27 21.69 9.92
N GLU A 228 -2.45 20.77 10.40
CA GLU A 228 -1.19 21.08 11.09
C GLU A 228 -0.20 21.86 10.21
N GLN A 229 -0.05 21.48 8.94
CA GLN A 229 0.80 22.21 7.99
C GLN A 229 0.30 23.64 7.74
N GLU A 230 -1.01 23.86 7.67
CA GLU A 230 -1.60 25.19 7.54
C GLU A 230 -1.36 26.06 8.77
N TYR A 231 -1.54 25.51 9.98
CA TYR A 231 -1.22 26.24 11.22
C TYR A 231 0.26 26.63 11.29
N LEU A 232 1.17 25.71 10.94
CA LEU A 232 2.61 26.00 10.91
C LEU A 232 2.99 27.07 9.87
N LYS A 233 2.29 27.15 8.73
CA LYS A 233 2.49 28.21 7.72
C LYS A 233 2.01 29.57 8.24
N ILE A 234 0.88 29.60 8.95
CA ILE A 234 0.33 30.82 9.57
C ILE A 234 1.25 31.32 10.68
N GLU A 235 1.78 30.44 11.53
CA GLU A 235 2.71 30.81 12.62
C GLU A 235 4.08 31.27 12.11
N LYS A 236 4.56 30.72 10.99
CA LYS A 236 5.85 31.12 10.38
C LYS A 236 5.80 32.43 9.57
N GLY A 237 4.65 33.09 9.50
CA GLY A 237 4.56 34.47 8.99
C GLY A 237 4.66 34.62 7.48
N ASP A 238 4.26 33.60 6.68
CA ASP A 238 4.11 33.77 5.24
C ASP A 238 2.73 34.38 4.92
N GLY A 239 2.61 35.67 5.26
CA GLY A 239 1.46 36.50 4.90
C GLY A 239 1.48 36.81 3.41
N GLY A 240 0.95 35.91 2.58
CA GLY A 240 0.92 36.06 1.13
C GLY A 240 -0.37 35.54 0.49
N SER A 241 -1.40 36.38 0.49
CA SER A 241 -2.57 36.40 -0.41
C SER A 241 -3.01 35.11 -1.12
N GLY A 242 -4.14 34.57 -0.67
CA GLY A 242 -5.26 34.19 -1.55
C GLY A 242 -5.15 32.89 -2.35
N SER A 243 -5.82 31.86 -1.87
CA SER A 243 -6.64 31.02 -2.74
C SER A 243 -7.94 30.62 -2.03
N LYS A 244 -9.01 31.34 -2.38
CA LYS A 244 -10.38 30.85 -2.29
C LYS A 244 -10.46 29.58 -3.15
N GLY A 245 -10.48 28.42 -2.52
CA GLY A 245 -10.55 27.14 -3.24
C GLY A 245 -10.92 25.97 -2.34
N ARG A 246 -12.20 25.92 -1.95
CA ARG A 246 -12.97 24.79 -1.35
C ARG A 246 -12.85 24.55 0.16
N PRO A 247 -14.03 24.58 0.82
CA PRO A 247 -14.37 23.70 1.94
C PRO A 247 -15.68 22.92 1.67
N VAL A 248 -16.02 22.60 0.41
CA VAL A 248 -17.30 21.92 0.11
C VAL A 248 -17.15 20.40 0.20
N GLU A 249 -16.16 19.81 -0.48
CA GLU A 249 -15.94 18.35 -0.48
C GLU A 249 -15.47 17.81 0.90
N GLN A 250 -14.70 18.58 1.66
CA GLN A 250 -14.24 18.21 3.01
C GLN A 250 -15.38 18.24 4.05
N THR A 251 -16.33 19.18 3.91
CA THR A 251 -17.53 19.23 4.75
C THR A 251 -18.49 18.09 4.40
N GLU A 252 -18.52 17.66 3.13
CA GLU A 252 -19.32 16.51 2.69
C GLU A 252 -18.84 15.18 3.27
N VAL A 253 -17.53 14.95 3.43
CA VAL A 253 -17.02 13.78 4.16
C VAL A 253 -17.48 13.82 5.62
N PHE A 254 -17.35 14.97 6.29
CA PHE A 254 -17.87 15.13 7.64
C PHE A 254 -19.39 14.95 7.71
N LEU A 255 -20.15 15.34 6.69
CA LEU A 255 -21.60 15.10 6.60
C LEU A 255 -21.95 13.62 6.32
N CYS A 256 -21.13 12.90 5.54
CA CYS A 256 -21.22 11.46 5.35
C CYS A 256 -20.90 10.71 6.66
N ILE A 257 -19.87 11.14 7.39
CA ILE A 257 -19.48 10.62 8.71
C ILE A 257 -20.50 11.01 9.80
N SER A 258 -21.13 12.18 9.68
CA SER A 258 -22.10 12.71 10.66
C SER A 258 -23.55 12.33 10.38
N LYS A 259 -23.83 11.41 9.42
CA LYS A 259 -25.17 10.84 9.31
C LYS A 259 -25.52 10.18 10.66
N PRO A 260 -26.69 10.47 11.24
CA PRO A 260 -26.96 10.13 12.63
C PRO A 260 -26.91 8.63 12.86
N SER A 261 -26.57 8.29 14.11
CA SER A 261 -26.45 7.00 14.78
C SER A 261 -27.69 6.10 14.74
N SER A 262 -28.49 6.11 13.67
CA SER A 262 -29.64 5.23 13.46
C SER A 262 -29.28 3.93 12.73
N PHE A 263 -28.00 3.63 12.55
CA PHE A 263 -27.49 2.43 11.86
C PHE A 263 -26.58 1.52 12.73
N LEU A 264 -26.55 1.75 14.06
CA LEU A 264 -26.02 0.79 15.03
C LEU A 264 -27.16 0.11 15.79
#